data_AF-A0A1F2SHW9-F1
#
_entry.id   AF-A0A1F2SHW9-F1
#
_cell.length_a   1.000
_cell.length_b   1.000
_cell.length_c   1.000
_cell.angle_alpha   90.00
_cell.angle_beta   90.00
_cell.angle_gamma   90.00
#
_symmetry.space_group_name_H-M   'P 1'
#
loop_
_entity.id
_entity.type
_entity.pdbx_description
1 polymer ?
#
loop_
_entity_poly.entity_id
_entity_poly.type
_entity_poly.pdbx_seq_one_letter_code
_entity_poly.pdbx_strand_id
1 'polypeptide(L)'
;MSSQPPVVMGAALVIPQGFISARLSRPAVVASGLASTPEGRRRIEELALKAVMDAERALGFDPRDVSGDNLGYDIESRVPGTGRLG
;
A
#
# COMPACT_ATOMS: atom_id res chain seq x y z
N MET A 1 -6.69 -25.21 11.99
CA MET A 1 -6.51 -24.45 10.74
C MET A 1 -5.06 -24.00 10.71
N SER A 2 -4.23 -24.64 9.87
CA SER A 2 -2.81 -24.31 9.75
C SER A 2 -2.68 -23.13 8.78
N SER A 3 -2.20 -21.99 9.27
CA SER A 3 -1.88 -20.82 8.47
C SER A 3 -0.64 -21.14 7.62
N GLN A 4 -0.84 -21.39 6.33
CA GLN A 4 0.29 -21.44 5.40
C GLN A 4 1.00 -20.07 5.38
N PRO A 5 2.34 -20.04 5.34
CA PRO A 5 3.06 -18.78 5.19
C PRO A 5 2.59 -18.07 3.92
N PRO A 6 2.34 -16.74 3.95
CA PRO A 6 1.90 -15.99 2.78
C PRO A 6 2.93 -16.10 1.65
N VAL A 7 2.45 -16.17 0.40
CA VAL A 7 3.31 -16.29 -0.78
C VAL A 7 3.35 -14.92 -1.46
N VAL A 8 4.34 -14.12 -1.10
CA VAL A 8 4.52 -12.77 -1.65
C VAL A 8 4.77 -12.85 -3.16
N MET A 9 3.74 -12.55 -3.95
CA MET A 9 3.80 -12.54 -5.42
C MET A 9 4.39 -11.21 -5.96
N GLY A 10 4.35 -10.15 -5.17
CA GLY A 10 4.91 -8.84 -5.51
C GLY A 10 4.95 -7.89 -4.31
N ALA A 11 5.78 -6.85 -4.40
CA ALA A 11 5.88 -5.79 -3.40
C ALA A 11 6.06 -4.43 -4.08
N ALA A 12 5.47 -3.38 -3.52
CA ALA A 12 5.62 -2.01 -3.99
C ALA A 12 5.98 -1.07 -2.82
N LEU A 13 6.94 -0.17 -3.06
CA LEU A 13 7.30 0.91 -2.13
C LEU A 13 6.84 2.24 -2.73
N VAL A 14 5.85 2.87 -2.10
CA VAL A 14 5.33 4.18 -2.53
C VAL A 14 5.98 5.28 -1.70
N ILE A 15 6.73 6.18 -2.36
CA ILE A 15 7.37 7.33 -1.71
C ILE A 15 6.75 8.62 -2.26
N PRO A 16 6.14 9.47 -1.41
CA PRO A 16 5.60 10.76 -1.86
C PRO A 16 6.68 11.66 -2.48
N GLN A 17 6.39 12.30 -3.61
CA GLN A 17 7.34 13.21 -4.26
C GLN A 17 7.79 14.37 -3.34
N GLY A 18 6.90 14.87 -2.48
CA GLY A 18 7.25 15.89 -1.49
C GLY A 18 8.27 15.41 -0.45
N PHE A 19 8.27 14.11 -0.13
CA PHE A 19 9.24 13.51 0.77
C PHE A 19 10.64 13.43 0.14
N ILE A 20 10.70 13.04 -1.14
CA ILE A 20 11.96 13.03 -1.91
C ILE A 20 12.50 14.46 -2.04
N SER A 21 11.61 15.42 -2.37
CA SER A 21 11.96 16.82 -2.57
C SER A 21 12.52 17.48 -1.31
N ALA A 22 11.96 17.15 -0.14
CA ALA A 22 12.43 17.66 1.15
C ALA A 22 13.80 17.09 1.59
N ARG A 23 14.15 15.88 1.15
CA ARG A 23 15.34 15.14 1.61
C ARG A 23 16.56 15.26 0.70
N LEU A 24 16.35 15.61 -0.58
CA LEU A 24 17.42 15.72 -1.60
C LEU A 24 17.86 17.17 -1.89
N SER A 25 17.49 18.15 -1.07
CA SER A 25 17.99 19.54 -1.13
C SER A 25 17.97 20.16 -2.53
N ARG A 26 16.83 20.07 -3.23
CA ARG A 26 16.46 21.11 -4.20
C ARG A 26 15.63 22.12 -3.42
N PRO A 27 15.85 23.44 -3.53
CA PRO A 27 15.03 24.44 -2.84
C PRO A 27 13.65 24.51 -3.52
N ALA A 28 12.90 23.41 -3.48
CA ALA A 28 11.46 23.47 -3.55
C ALA A 28 11.03 23.86 -2.16
N VAL A 29 10.37 25.02 -2.08
CA VAL A 29 9.59 25.49 -0.93
C VAL A 29 9.15 24.28 -0.13
N VAL A 30 9.65 24.16 1.10
CA VAL A 30 9.19 23.19 2.09
C VAL A 30 7.73 23.56 2.39
N ALA A 31 6.83 23.22 1.45
CA ALA A 31 5.46 23.01 1.80
C ALA A 31 5.55 21.94 2.86
N SER A 32 5.18 22.30 4.09
CA SER A 32 4.79 21.35 5.13
C SER A 32 3.75 20.45 4.48
N GLY A 33 4.23 19.38 3.84
CA GLY A 33 3.51 18.65 2.81
C GLY A 33 2.49 17.75 3.48
N LEU A 34 1.50 17.24 2.74
CA LEU A 34 0.50 16.30 3.28
C LEU A 34 1.13 15.19 4.16
N ALA A 35 2.34 14.71 3.84
CA ALA A 35 3.04 13.71 4.67
C ALA A 35 3.46 14.16 6.09
N SER A 36 3.46 15.47 6.37
CA SER A 36 3.88 16.05 7.65
C SER A 36 2.75 16.14 8.68
N THR A 37 1.49 16.01 8.27
CA THR A 37 0.33 15.99 9.18
C THR A 37 -0.23 14.58 9.32
N PRO A 38 -0.88 14.22 10.44
CA PRO A 38 -1.60 12.95 10.57
C PRO A 38 -2.65 12.75 9.46
N GLU A 39 -3.39 13.79 9.11
CA GLU A 39 -4.44 13.73 8.10
C GLU A 39 -3.88 13.48 6.70
N GLY A 40 -2.76 14.11 6.35
CA GLY A 40 -2.18 13.91 5.03
C GLY A 40 -1.36 12.62 4.92
N ARG A 41 -0.82 12.08 6.02
CA ARG A 41 -0.34 10.69 6.07
C ARG A 41 -1.47 9.70 5.78
N ARG A 42 -2.60 9.85 6.47
CA ARG A 42 -3.80 9.03 6.22
C ARG A 42 -4.28 9.14 4.76
N ARG A 43 -4.30 10.36 4.21
CA ARG A 43 -4.66 10.57 2.79
C ARG A 43 -3.72 9.82 1.83
N ILE A 44 -2.43 9.82 2.13
CA ILE A 44 -1.42 9.11 1.34
C ILE A 44 -1.61 7.59 1.45
N GLU A 45 -1.85 7.08 2.66
CA GLU A 45 -2.15 5.67 2.92
C GLU A 45 -3.40 5.22 2.15
N GLU A 46 -4.51 5.96 2.26
CA GLU A 46 -5.75 5.68 1.54
C GLU A 46 -5.55 5.63 0.01
N LEU A 47 -4.77 6.55 -0.55
CA LEU A 47 -4.44 6.56 -1.98
C LEU A 47 -3.56 5.38 -2.38
N ALA A 48 -2.59 5.00 -1.55
CA ALA A 48 -1.71 3.88 -1.80
C ALA A 48 -2.49 2.55 -1.76
N LEU A 49 -3.29 2.32 -0.72
CA LEU A 49 -4.16 1.15 -0.62
C LEU A 49 -5.08 1.05 -1.84
N LYS A 50 -5.73 2.15 -2.22
CA LYS A 50 -6.60 2.17 -3.40
C LYS A 50 -5.85 1.79 -4.68
N ALA A 51 -4.66 2.35 -4.90
CA ALA A 51 -3.87 2.08 -6.10
C ALA A 51 -3.47 0.59 -6.20
N VAL A 52 -3.07 -0.03 -5.08
CA VAL A 52 -2.74 -1.45 -5.05
C VAL A 52 -3.99 -2.30 -5.31
N MET A 53 -5.10 -2.03 -4.62
CA MET A 53 -6.35 -2.74 -4.82
C MET A 53 -6.85 -2.70 -6.28
N ASP A 54 -6.74 -1.55 -6.93
CA ASP A 54 -7.14 -1.38 -8.32
C ASP A 54 -6.22 -2.16 -9.27
N ALA A 55 -4.90 -2.17 -9.00
CA ALA A 55 -3.93 -2.95 -9.77
C ALA A 55 -4.15 -4.47 -9.64
N GLU A 56 -4.35 -4.96 -8.41
CA GLU A 56 -4.64 -6.36 -8.11
C GLU A 56 -5.94 -6.82 -8.80
N ARG A 57 -7.00 -6.00 -8.73
CA ARG A 57 -8.25 -6.27 -9.47
C ARG A 57 -8.05 -6.30 -10.99
N ALA A 58 -7.23 -5.40 -11.53
CA ALA A 58 -6.90 -5.39 -12.96
C ALA A 58 -6.15 -6.66 -13.41
N LEU A 59 -5.39 -7.28 -12.50
CA LEU A 59 -4.72 -8.56 -12.70
C LEU A 59 -5.65 -9.78 -12.50
N GLY A 60 -6.91 -9.55 -12.14
CA GLY A 60 -7.91 -10.60 -11.93
C GLY A 60 -7.91 -11.21 -10.53
N PHE A 61 -7.25 -10.57 -9.56
CA PHE A 61 -7.27 -10.98 -8.16
C PHE A 61 -8.47 -10.38 -7.39
N ASP A 62 -8.74 -10.94 -6.21
CA ASP A 62 -9.74 -10.45 -5.26
C ASP A 62 -9.04 -9.93 -3.99
N PRO A 63 -8.55 -8.68 -3.99
CA PRO A 63 -7.80 -8.10 -2.89
C PRO A 63 -8.73 -7.56 -1.78
N ARG A 64 -8.34 -7.78 -0.53
CA ARG A 64 -9.05 -7.39 0.70
C ARG A 64 -8.16 -6.58 1.61
N ASP A 65 -8.70 -5.49 2.16
CA ASP A 65 -8.04 -4.69 3.18
C ASP A 65 -8.06 -5.44 4.53
N VAL A 66 -6.87 -5.65 5.10
CA VAL A 66 -6.64 -6.28 6.41
C VAL A 66 -5.75 -5.40 7.30
N SER A 67 -5.57 -4.13 6.94
CA SER A 67 -4.78 -3.16 7.72
C SER A 67 -5.26 -3.00 9.17
N GLY A 68 -6.56 -3.25 9.42
CA GLY A 68 -7.16 -3.25 10.75
C GLY A 68 -6.94 -4.53 11.56
N ASP A 69 -6.47 -5.62 10.94
CA ASP A 69 -6.41 -6.95 11.53
C ASP A 69 -5.06 -7.26 12.22
N ASN A 70 -4.12 -6.30 12.25
CA ASN A 70 -2.79 -6.41 12.88
C ASN A 70 -1.95 -7.60 12.38
N LEU A 71 -2.08 -7.95 11.11
CA LEU A 71 -1.40 -9.12 10.51
C LEU A 71 0.03 -8.81 10.01
N GLY A 72 0.47 -7.55 10.10
CA GLY A 72 1.80 -7.10 9.62
C GLY A 72 1.86 -6.74 8.13
N TYR A 73 0.72 -6.76 7.45
CA TYR A 73 0.51 -6.32 6.07
C TYR A 73 -0.90 -5.77 5.93
N ASP A 74 -1.13 -4.93 4.91
CA ASP A 74 -2.38 -4.17 4.78
C ASP A 74 -3.38 -4.76 3.78
N ILE A 75 -2.93 -5.62 2.86
CA ILE A 75 -3.74 -6.18 1.77
C ILE A 75 -3.50 -7.68 1.63
N GLU A 76 -4.58 -8.47 1.68
CA GLU A 76 -4.59 -9.89 1.34
C GLU A 76 -5.14 -10.05 -0.08
N SER A 77 -4.43 -10.71 -1.00
CA SER A 77 -4.89 -10.90 -2.39
C SER A 77 -5.21 -12.38 -2.66
N ARG A 78 -6.40 -12.65 -3.17
CA ARG A 78 -6.86 -14.03 -3.48
C ARG A 78 -6.89 -14.25 -4.98
N VAL A 79 -6.44 -15.43 -5.43
CA VAL A 79 -6.52 -15.82 -6.84
C VAL A 79 -7.82 -16.60 -7.09
N PRO A 80 -8.79 -16.07 -7.87
CA PRO A 80 -10.02 -16.78 -8.17
C PRO A 80 -9.71 -18.09 -8.93
N GLY A 81 -10.27 -19.20 -8.47
CA GLY A 81 -10.18 -20.51 -9.15
C GLY A 81 -9.02 -21.43 -8.75
N THR A 82 -8.03 -20.98 -7.98
CA THR A 82 -6.94 -21.87 -7.49
C THR A 82 -6.97 -22.11 -5.99
N GLY A 83 -7.79 -21.38 -5.22
CA GLY A 83 -7.86 -21.52 -3.77
C GLY A 83 -6.55 -21.17 -3.04
N ARG A 84 -5.57 -20.59 -3.74
CA ARG A 84 -4.32 -20.12 -3.13
C ARG A 84 -4.48 -18.66 -2.71
N LEU A 85 -4.18 -18.43 -1.45
CA LEU A 85 -3.93 -17.11 -0.87
C LEU A 85 -2.53 -16.68 -1.35
N GLY A 86 -2.43 -15.49 -1.95
CA GLY A 86 -1.17 -14.79 -2.18
C GLY A 86 -0.81 -14.01 -0.93
#